data_AF-A0A2G8S020-F1
#
_entry.id   AF-A0A2G8S020-F1
#
_cell.length_a   1.000
_cell.length_b   1.000
_cell.length_c   1.000
_cell.angle_alpha   90.00
_cell.angle_beta   90.00
_cell.angle_gamma   90.00
#
_symmetry.space_group_name_H-M   'P 1'
#
loop_
_entity.id
_entity.type
_entity.pdbx_description
1 polymer ?
#
loop_
_entity_poly.entity_id
_entity_poly.type
_entity_poly.pdbx_seq_one_letter_code
_entity_poly.pdbx_strand_id
1 'polypeptide(L)'
;MAFEILARVSASGTNTSVPCAPADTNNATISVRGASATWITWVGDTNYDANAGDAAHAFSFKGATPTTRSSRESLVGKFRLGLGQKPDLDGPTGQLRDAYQTDVGDTYLEWLLFNFGRYLLASSARGTLPANLQGKWGKDASNPWGADYHANINLQMNYWFAELTDMDVVKPLFDYIEKTWAPRGSFTAQYLYNISQGWVTHDEMNIFGHTGMKQGGGTTSAAADYPEANAWMVVPTHSRSSGSYSTPSPRDFLNKVRTKRAQMDKGIHIGSWGQLQEWKVDMDSPSDTHRHLSHLVGLYLGYAITGYDPAVQQTRENYTHKEAIATVTNSLIHRGNGTGPDADSWGQLANASVFYRKLSYALERSFAPNLFSLYSAGPGAIFQIDANFGFAAALLNDLIQVPDVASTSDVYNFFILPALPAS
;
A
#
# COMPACT_ATOMS: atom_id res chain seq x y z
N MET A 1 10.73 18.20 16.65
CA MET A 1 9.69 19.03 16.02
C MET A 1 8.80 19.61 17.09
N ALA A 2 8.17 20.75 16.84
CA ALA A 2 7.12 21.29 17.70
C ALA A 2 5.75 20.77 17.23
N PHE A 3 4.83 20.59 18.16
CA PHE A 3 3.44 20.25 17.89
C PHE A 3 2.52 21.14 18.72
N GLU A 4 1.30 21.34 18.24
CA GLU A 4 0.24 22.04 18.94
C GLU A 4 -1.06 21.24 18.80
N ILE A 5 -1.85 21.19 19.87
CA ILE A 5 -3.22 20.66 19.84
C ILE A 5 -4.11 21.70 20.52
N LEU A 6 -5.12 22.16 19.79
CA LEU A 6 -6.12 23.12 20.26
C LEU A 6 -7.46 22.41 20.42
N ALA A 7 -8.06 22.54 21.59
CA ALA A 7 -9.39 22.04 21.89
C ALA A 7 -10.36 23.20 22.11
N ARG A 8 -11.53 23.16 21.48
CA ARG A 8 -12.63 24.10 21.73
C ARG A 8 -13.86 23.33 22.14
N VAL A 9 -14.42 23.67 23.30
CA VAL A 9 -15.70 23.15 23.77
C VAL A 9 -16.76 24.24 23.58
N SER A 10 -17.83 23.90 22.86
CA SER A 10 -19.01 24.74 22.67
C SER A 10 -20.23 24.00 23.20
N ALA A 11 -21.22 24.72 23.72
CA ALA A 11 -22.42 24.10 24.26
C ALA A 11 -23.66 24.97 23.99
N SER A 12 -24.83 24.34 23.97
CA SER A 12 -26.14 24.99 23.79
C SER A 12 -27.08 24.61 24.93
N GLY A 13 -28.04 25.48 25.25
CA GLY A 13 -29.02 25.29 26.32
C GLY A 13 -29.37 26.62 27.01
N THR A 14 -30.37 26.62 27.90
CA THR A 14 -30.69 27.75 28.77
C THR A 14 -29.79 27.72 30.01
N ASN A 15 -29.11 28.84 30.32
CA ASN A 15 -28.13 28.95 31.41
C ASN A 15 -26.90 28.02 31.25
N THR A 16 -26.41 27.86 30.03
CA THR A 16 -25.21 27.07 29.75
C THR A 16 -23.92 27.81 30.12
N SER A 17 -22.96 27.10 30.72
CA SER A 17 -21.62 27.63 31.01
C SER A 17 -20.53 26.61 30.65
N VAL A 18 -19.40 27.09 30.11
CA VAL A 18 -18.24 26.27 29.72
C VAL A 18 -16.93 26.83 30.33
N PRO A 19 -16.76 26.83 31.67
CA PRO A 19 -15.51 27.29 32.29
C PRO A 19 -14.33 26.35 31.96
N CYS A 20 -13.16 26.95 31.71
CA CYS A 20 -11.86 26.27 31.66
C CYS A 20 -11.05 26.70 32.89
N ALA A 21 -10.59 25.73 33.68
CA ALA A 21 -9.76 25.97 34.85
C ALA A 21 -8.41 25.26 34.68
N PRO A 22 -7.27 25.98 34.66
CA PRO A 22 -5.97 25.34 34.73
C PRO A 22 -5.85 24.61 36.07
N ALA A 23 -5.48 23.34 36.04
CA ALA A 23 -5.18 22.56 37.24
C ALA A 23 -3.71 22.78 37.65
N ASP A 24 -2.80 22.86 36.67
CA ASP A 24 -1.38 23.16 36.84
C ASP A 24 -0.77 23.66 35.50
N THR A 25 0.56 23.69 35.37
CA THR A 25 1.26 24.13 34.15
C THR A 25 1.09 23.18 32.96
N ASN A 26 0.65 21.95 33.18
CA ASN A 26 0.52 20.88 32.19
C ASN A 26 -0.93 20.40 32.00
N ASN A 27 -1.85 20.75 32.92
CA ASN A 27 -3.22 20.26 32.93
C ASN A 27 -4.25 21.38 33.01
N ALA A 28 -5.37 21.20 32.31
CA ALA A 28 -6.55 22.06 32.42
C ALA A 28 -7.83 21.22 32.34
N THR A 29 -8.86 21.65 33.05
CA THR A 29 -10.18 21.02 33.04
C THR A 29 -11.20 21.97 32.43
N ILE A 30 -11.90 21.52 31.39
CA ILE A 30 -13.06 22.22 30.83
C ILE A 30 -14.32 21.56 31.37
N SER A 31 -15.14 22.31 32.09
CA SER A 31 -16.42 21.82 32.63
C SER A 31 -17.58 22.40 31.84
N VAL A 32 -18.60 21.60 31.54
CA VAL A 32 -19.84 22.08 30.89
C VAL A 32 -21.01 21.91 31.86
N ARG A 33 -21.83 22.95 32.02
CA ARG A 33 -23.03 22.94 32.88
C ARG A 33 -24.23 23.48 32.12
N GLY A 34 -25.43 22.96 32.41
CA GLY A 34 -26.68 23.47 31.86
C GLY A 34 -26.79 23.35 30.34
N ALA A 35 -26.08 22.39 29.73
CA ALA A 35 -26.10 22.18 28.29
C ALA A 35 -27.11 21.10 27.91
N SER A 36 -27.92 21.37 26.89
CA SER A 36 -28.71 20.37 26.16
C SER A 36 -27.87 19.64 25.12
N ALA A 37 -26.81 20.28 24.59
CA ALA A 37 -25.83 19.65 23.71
C ALA A 37 -24.46 20.33 23.84
N THR A 38 -23.41 19.53 23.63
CA THR A 38 -22.00 19.96 23.70
C THR A 38 -21.25 19.45 22.48
N TRP A 39 -20.40 20.29 21.90
CA TRP A 39 -19.49 19.96 20.81
C TRP A 39 -18.06 20.20 21.26
N ILE A 40 -17.18 19.25 20.94
CA ILE A 40 -15.74 19.40 21.14
C ILE A 40 -15.09 19.36 19.76
N THR A 41 -14.29 20.38 19.46
CA THR A 41 -13.46 20.43 18.26
C THR A 41 -12.01 20.36 18.68
N TRP A 42 -11.27 19.41 18.09
CA TRP A 42 -9.83 19.30 18.25
C TRP A 42 -9.17 19.61 16.91
N VAL A 43 -8.12 20.40 16.93
CA VAL A 43 -7.22 20.56 15.79
C VAL A 43 -5.80 20.36 16.28
N GLY A 44 -5.05 19.50 15.62
CA GLY A 44 -3.64 19.26 15.92
C GLY A 44 -2.80 19.48 14.68
N ASP A 45 -1.61 20.04 14.86
CA ASP A 45 -0.66 20.28 13.78
C ASP A 45 0.78 20.28 14.30
N THR A 46 1.74 20.13 13.40
CA THR A 46 3.18 20.16 13.69
C THR A 46 3.85 21.16 12.81
N ASN A 47 5.06 21.60 13.17
CA ASN A 47 5.85 22.41 12.25
C ASN A 47 6.63 21.55 11.22
N TYR A 48 6.18 20.33 10.93
CA TYR A 48 6.78 19.50 9.90
C TYR A 48 6.58 20.12 8.51
N ASP A 49 7.67 20.31 7.77
CA ASP A 49 7.65 20.73 6.38
C ASP A 49 8.63 19.92 5.54
N ALA A 50 8.10 19.09 4.63
CA ALA A 50 8.89 18.29 3.71
C ALA A 50 9.77 19.16 2.78
N ASN A 51 9.38 20.40 2.48
CA ASN A 51 10.17 21.31 1.66
C ASN A 51 11.41 21.83 2.41
N ALA A 52 11.38 21.84 3.75
CA ALA A 52 12.54 22.17 4.59
C ALA A 52 13.49 20.96 4.77
N GLY A 53 13.30 19.90 4.00
CA GLY A 53 14.16 18.73 3.92
C GLY A 53 15.32 18.87 2.92
N ASP A 54 15.79 20.08 2.61
CA ASP A 54 16.87 20.30 1.64
C ASP A 54 18.13 20.90 2.29
N ALA A 55 19.20 21.06 1.51
CA ALA A 55 20.45 21.64 2.00
C ALA A 55 20.31 23.12 2.42
N ALA A 56 19.42 23.88 1.78
CA ALA A 56 19.18 25.30 2.11
C ALA A 56 18.59 25.47 3.52
N HIS A 57 17.80 24.50 3.96
CA HIS A 57 17.19 24.44 5.29
C HIS A 57 17.94 23.50 6.24
N ALA A 58 19.18 23.12 5.91
CA ALA A 58 20.03 22.19 6.67
C ALA A 58 19.30 20.87 7.04
N PHE A 59 18.45 20.38 6.15
CA PHE A 59 17.64 19.17 6.30
C PHE A 59 16.78 19.16 7.58
N SER A 60 16.30 20.34 8.01
CA SER A 60 15.62 20.50 9.29
C SER A 60 14.22 19.89 9.37
N PHE A 61 13.51 19.81 8.23
CA PHE A 61 12.08 19.49 8.14
C PHE A 61 11.17 20.40 8.99
N LYS A 62 11.64 21.61 9.31
CA LYS A 62 10.91 22.56 10.17
C LYS A 62 10.41 23.73 9.33
N GLY A 63 9.09 23.86 9.25
CA GLY A 63 8.41 25.01 8.68
C GLY A 63 8.03 26.06 9.73
N ALA A 64 7.12 26.95 9.32
CA ALA A 64 6.51 27.95 10.19
C ALA A 64 5.73 27.31 11.35
N THR A 65 5.44 28.12 12.37
CA THR A 65 4.54 27.73 13.46
C THR A 65 3.21 27.28 12.88
N PRO A 66 2.61 26.18 13.41
CA PRO A 66 1.39 25.62 12.84
C PRO A 66 0.26 26.67 12.79
N THR A 67 -0.41 26.80 11.64
CA THR A 67 -1.63 27.62 11.53
C THR A 67 -2.76 26.71 11.13
N THR A 68 -3.65 26.43 12.07
CA THR A 68 -4.76 25.49 11.88
C THR A 68 -5.67 25.92 10.71
N ARG A 69 -5.88 25.01 9.76
CA ARG A 69 -6.86 25.16 8.67
C ARG A 69 -7.70 23.90 8.59
N SER A 70 -9.02 24.04 8.65
CA SER A 70 -9.95 22.96 8.34
C SER A 70 -10.36 23.06 6.88
N SER A 71 -10.34 21.94 6.16
CA SER A 71 -11.05 21.78 4.89
C SER A 71 -12.11 20.70 5.05
N ARG A 72 -13.30 20.94 4.49
CA ARG A 72 -14.42 20.00 4.51
C ARG A 72 -14.71 19.56 3.08
N GLU A 73 -13.98 18.55 2.65
CA GLU A 73 -14.15 17.94 1.34
C GLU A 73 -14.66 16.50 1.50
N SER A 74 -15.44 16.02 0.53
CA SER A 74 -15.89 14.61 0.51
C SER A 74 -14.67 13.69 0.64
N LEU A 75 -14.72 12.74 1.58
CA LEU A 75 -13.62 11.79 1.79
C LEU A 75 -13.54 10.76 0.66
N VAL A 76 -14.68 10.32 0.14
CA VAL A 76 -14.76 9.28 -0.88
C VAL A 76 -15.34 9.84 -2.18
N GLY A 77 -14.72 9.47 -3.30
CA GLY A 77 -15.12 9.89 -4.65
C GLY A 77 -16.46 9.33 -5.11
N LYS A 78 -16.77 9.45 -6.41
CA LYS A 78 -18.07 9.06 -6.98
C LYS A 78 -18.23 7.55 -7.18
N PHE A 79 -17.13 6.78 -7.18
CA PHE A 79 -17.16 5.33 -7.36
C PHE A 79 -18.10 4.63 -6.38
N ARG A 80 -18.88 3.66 -6.87
CA ARG A 80 -19.81 2.81 -6.12
C ARG A 80 -19.67 1.36 -6.61
N LEU A 81 -19.73 0.43 -5.67
CA LEU A 81 -19.77 -1.01 -5.93
C LEU A 81 -21.03 -1.59 -5.27
N GLY A 82 -21.71 -2.48 -5.98
CA GLY A 82 -22.82 -3.28 -5.46
C GLY A 82 -22.55 -4.77 -5.71
N LEU A 83 -22.61 -5.57 -4.65
CA LEU A 83 -22.44 -7.02 -4.64
C LEU A 83 -23.78 -7.76 -4.46
N GLY A 84 -24.90 -7.05 -4.57
CA GLY A 84 -26.22 -7.58 -4.21
C GLY A 84 -26.43 -7.67 -2.69
N GLN A 85 -25.59 -6.97 -1.92
CA GLN A 85 -25.59 -7.00 -0.47
C GLN A 85 -26.91 -6.51 0.14
N LYS A 86 -27.34 -7.17 1.19
CA LYS A 86 -28.47 -6.74 2.03
C LYS A 86 -27.90 -6.24 3.36
N PRO A 87 -28.12 -4.97 3.73
CA PRO A 87 -27.62 -4.45 4.99
C PRO A 87 -28.13 -5.28 6.17
N ASP A 88 -27.21 -5.81 6.97
CA ASP A 88 -27.49 -6.31 8.31
C ASP A 88 -27.16 -5.20 9.32
N LEU A 89 -28.21 -4.66 9.94
CA LEU A 89 -28.13 -3.58 10.92
C LEU A 89 -28.60 -4.03 12.31
N ASP A 90 -28.87 -5.33 12.47
CA ASP A 90 -29.48 -5.88 13.68
C ASP A 90 -28.44 -6.10 14.79
N GLY A 91 -27.16 -6.20 14.43
CA GLY A 91 -26.05 -6.44 15.34
C GLY A 91 -24.79 -5.61 15.06
N PRO A 92 -23.83 -5.58 16.00
CA PRO A 92 -22.54 -4.95 15.79
C PRO A 92 -21.75 -5.69 14.71
N THR A 93 -21.03 -4.94 13.86
CA THR A 93 -20.18 -5.49 12.78
C THR A 93 -19.21 -6.58 13.26
N GLY A 94 -18.73 -6.49 14.50
CA GLY A 94 -17.85 -7.51 15.08
C GLY A 94 -18.48 -8.91 15.13
N GLN A 95 -19.80 -9.01 15.38
CA GLN A 95 -20.50 -10.29 15.37
C GLN A 95 -20.64 -10.85 13.95
N LEU A 96 -20.86 -10.00 12.94
CA LEU A 96 -20.86 -10.41 11.53
C LEU A 96 -19.50 -10.97 11.14
N ARG A 97 -18.43 -10.27 11.52
CA ARG A 97 -17.04 -10.72 11.32
C ARG A 97 -16.77 -12.05 12.01
N ASP A 98 -17.16 -12.21 13.27
CA ASP A 98 -16.92 -13.44 14.02
C ASP A 98 -17.72 -14.64 13.49
N ALA A 99 -18.86 -14.39 12.84
CA ALA A 99 -19.71 -15.41 12.23
C ALA A 99 -19.31 -15.75 10.78
N TYR A 100 -18.46 -14.92 10.14
CA TYR A 100 -18.05 -15.09 8.75
C TYR A 100 -17.26 -16.39 8.56
N GLN A 101 -17.51 -17.09 7.45
CA GLN A 101 -16.87 -18.37 7.14
C GLN A 101 -16.33 -18.38 5.70
N THR A 102 -15.10 -18.87 5.54
CA THR A 102 -14.47 -19.15 4.25
C THR A 102 -15.40 -19.97 3.36
N ASP A 103 -15.45 -19.66 2.07
CA ASP A 103 -16.28 -20.30 1.04
C ASP A 103 -17.81 -20.15 1.23
N VAL A 104 -18.30 -19.69 2.39
CA VAL A 104 -19.72 -19.35 2.63
C VAL A 104 -19.98 -17.87 2.33
N GLY A 105 -19.14 -17.00 2.90
CA GLY A 105 -19.16 -15.56 2.69
C GLY A 105 -20.34 -14.79 3.27
N ASP A 106 -20.28 -13.48 3.09
CA ASP A 106 -21.31 -12.49 3.44
C ASP A 106 -21.06 -11.25 2.59
N THR A 107 -21.86 -11.11 1.53
CA THR A 107 -21.76 -9.99 0.59
C THR A 107 -21.88 -8.61 1.26
N TYR A 108 -22.58 -8.50 2.39
CA TYR A 108 -22.66 -7.24 3.13
C TYR A 108 -21.36 -6.93 3.86
N LEU A 109 -20.76 -7.92 4.52
CA LEU A 109 -19.48 -7.72 5.20
C LEU A 109 -18.33 -7.50 4.22
N GLU A 110 -18.30 -8.21 3.09
CA GLU A 110 -17.33 -8.03 2.01
C GLU A 110 -17.45 -6.63 1.39
N TRP A 111 -18.68 -6.19 1.11
CA TRP A 111 -18.96 -4.84 0.63
C TRP A 111 -18.57 -3.77 1.66
N LEU A 112 -18.84 -4.02 2.94
CA LEU A 112 -18.50 -3.11 4.03
C LEU A 112 -16.98 -2.97 4.15
N LEU A 113 -16.24 -4.08 4.13
CA LEU A 113 -14.79 -4.09 4.19
C LEU A 113 -14.16 -3.39 2.98
N PHE A 114 -14.68 -3.62 1.78
CA PHE A 114 -14.28 -2.90 0.56
C PHE A 114 -14.40 -1.38 0.73
N ASN A 115 -15.56 -0.89 1.18
CA ASN A 115 -15.77 0.54 1.38
C ASN A 115 -14.98 1.08 2.59
N PHE A 116 -14.70 0.24 3.59
CA PHE A 116 -13.85 0.61 4.70
C PHE A 116 -12.41 0.84 4.26
N GLY A 117 -11.84 0.02 3.37
CA GLY A 117 -10.54 0.28 2.74
C GLY A 117 -10.48 1.64 2.04
N ARG A 118 -11.51 2.00 1.27
CA ARG A 118 -11.64 3.33 0.65
C ARG A 118 -11.71 4.46 1.68
N TYR A 119 -12.51 4.28 2.73
CA TYR A 119 -12.61 5.24 3.83
C TYR A 119 -11.26 5.44 4.54
N LEU A 120 -10.54 4.35 4.81
CA LEU A 120 -9.27 4.36 5.51
C LEU A 120 -8.19 5.08 4.68
N LEU A 121 -8.11 4.80 3.38
CA LEU A 121 -7.11 5.44 2.52
C LEU A 121 -7.39 6.94 2.39
N ALA A 122 -8.66 7.32 2.16
CA ALA A 122 -9.07 8.73 2.15
C ALA A 122 -8.72 9.46 3.45
N SER A 123 -8.91 8.81 4.59
CA SER A 123 -8.66 9.42 5.91
C SER A 123 -7.17 9.49 6.25
N SER A 124 -6.34 8.62 5.65
CA SER A 124 -4.91 8.53 5.96
C SER A 124 -3.99 9.16 4.91
N ALA A 125 -4.42 9.37 3.67
CA ALA A 125 -3.54 9.79 2.56
C ALA A 125 -3.88 11.16 1.94
N ARG A 126 -4.60 12.05 2.65
CA ARG A 126 -4.94 13.43 2.19
C ARG A 126 -4.16 14.55 2.90
N GLY A 127 -3.10 14.19 3.64
CA GLY A 127 -2.26 15.14 4.38
C GLY A 127 -0.91 15.39 3.71
N THR A 128 0.07 15.86 4.49
CA THR A 128 1.46 16.07 4.04
C THR A 128 2.19 14.76 3.72
N LEU A 129 1.78 13.66 4.35
CA LEU A 129 2.42 12.37 4.27
C LEU A 129 1.44 11.31 3.73
N PRO A 130 1.93 10.27 3.03
CA PRO A 130 1.13 9.14 2.61
C PRO A 130 0.70 8.28 3.81
N ALA A 131 -0.28 7.40 3.59
CA ALA A 131 -0.64 6.34 4.53
C ALA A 131 0.59 5.45 4.80
N ASN A 132 0.96 5.32 6.08
CA ASN A 132 2.04 4.44 6.54
C ASN A 132 1.50 3.02 6.84
N LEU A 133 2.31 2.18 7.48
CA LEU A 133 1.94 0.83 7.94
C LEU A 133 0.64 0.76 8.77
N GLN A 134 0.24 1.86 9.43
CA GLN A 134 -1.00 1.95 10.21
C GLN A 134 -1.92 3.09 9.71
N GLY A 135 -1.72 3.54 8.47
CA GLY A 135 -2.39 4.70 7.88
C GLY A 135 -2.03 6.00 8.58
N LYS A 136 -2.78 6.31 9.66
CA LYS A 136 -2.56 7.41 10.61
C LYS A 136 -2.91 7.03 12.06
N TRP A 137 -3.28 5.78 12.32
CA TRP A 137 -3.82 5.31 13.60
C TRP A 137 -2.77 4.52 14.38
N GLY A 138 -1.89 5.25 15.07
CA GLY A 138 -0.95 4.67 16.04
C GLY A 138 -1.45 4.83 17.47
N LYS A 139 -1.35 3.78 18.29
CA LYS A 139 -1.81 3.81 19.70
C LYS A 139 -0.69 4.17 20.68
N ASP A 140 0.55 3.83 20.33
CA ASP A 140 1.70 3.93 21.21
C ASP A 140 2.67 5.01 20.72
N ALA A 141 3.55 5.46 21.63
CA ALA A 141 4.71 6.28 21.27
C ALA A 141 5.71 5.52 20.37
N SER A 142 5.71 4.18 20.46
CA SER A 142 6.47 3.28 19.60
C SER A 142 5.54 2.19 19.09
N ASN A 143 5.19 2.25 17.80
CA ASN A 143 4.34 1.25 17.17
C ASN A 143 5.21 0.14 16.52
N PRO A 144 4.65 -1.06 16.29
CA PRO A 144 5.33 -2.13 15.58
C PRO A 144 5.93 -1.64 14.24
N TRP A 145 7.19 -2.00 13.99
CA TRP A 145 7.99 -1.51 12.85
C TRP A 145 7.99 0.01 12.71
N GLY A 146 7.86 0.75 13.82
CA GLY A 146 7.80 2.21 13.82
C GLY A 146 6.52 2.80 13.19
N ALA A 147 5.59 1.97 12.72
CA ALA A 147 4.53 2.38 11.80
C ALA A 147 5.09 3.25 10.65
N ASP A 148 6.24 2.85 10.09
CA ASP A 148 6.94 3.61 9.08
C ASP A 148 6.48 3.22 7.66
N TYR A 149 7.34 3.41 6.66
CA TYR A 149 7.03 3.17 5.26
C TYR A 149 7.86 2.00 4.71
N HIS A 150 7.31 0.79 4.76
CA HIS A 150 7.89 -0.39 4.11
C HIS A 150 7.58 -0.41 2.61
N ALA A 151 8.57 -0.25 1.74
CA ALA A 151 8.42 -0.23 0.28
C ALA A 151 8.96 -1.47 -0.43
N ASN A 152 8.95 -2.62 0.25
CA ASN A 152 9.14 -3.93 -0.37
C ASN A 152 7.81 -4.70 -0.59
N ILE A 153 6.66 -4.12 -0.19
CA ILE A 153 5.29 -4.54 -0.56
C ILE A 153 4.22 -3.63 0.06
N ASN A 154 4.35 -3.25 1.34
CA ASN A 154 3.24 -2.67 2.12
C ASN A 154 2.81 -1.30 1.60
N LEU A 155 3.76 -0.39 1.35
CA LEU A 155 3.46 0.93 0.84
C LEU A 155 2.86 0.86 -0.57
N GLN A 156 3.30 -0.07 -1.40
CA GLN A 156 2.66 -0.34 -2.68
C GLN A 156 1.21 -0.78 -2.47
N MET A 157 0.99 -1.77 -1.60
CA MET A 157 -0.32 -2.32 -1.28
C MET A 157 -1.31 -1.27 -0.83
N ASN A 158 -0.84 -0.26 -0.09
CA ASN A 158 -1.68 0.85 0.36
C ASN A 158 -2.41 1.59 -0.78
N TYR A 159 -1.88 1.58 -2.00
CA TYR A 159 -2.39 2.40 -3.11
C TYR A 159 -2.91 1.57 -4.31
N TRP A 160 -2.89 0.24 -4.25
CA TRP A 160 -3.25 -0.62 -5.38
C TRP A 160 -4.62 -0.33 -6.00
N PHE A 161 -5.62 0.02 -5.18
CA PHE A 161 -6.99 0.28 -5.64
C PHE A 161 -7.32 1.78 -5.81
N ALA A 162 -6.37 2.68 -5.50
CA ALA A 162 -6.64 4.11 -5.41
C ALA A 162 -7.15 4.70 -6.73
N GLU A 163 -6.42 4.46 -7.82
CA GLU A 163 -6.80 4.94 -9.16
C GLU A 163 -8.03 4.20 -9.70
N LEU A 164 -8.13 2.88 -9.46
CA LEU A 164 -9.29 2.06 -9.89
C LEU A 164 -10.61 2.49 -9.24
N THR A 165 -10.55 3.20 -8.11
CA THR A 165 -11.74 3.67 -7.36
C THR A 165 -11.92 5.19 -7.37
N ASP A 166 -11.24 5.88 -8.29
CA ASP A 166 -11.37 7.33 -8.51
C ASP A 166 -11.09 8.13 -7.21
N MET A 167 -9.99 7.80 -6.54
CA MET A 167 -9.59 8.44 -5.27
C MET A 167 -8.45 9.43 -5.47
N ASP A 168 -8.66 10.67 -5.03
CA ASP A 168 -7.63 11.71 -5.00
C ASP A 168 -6.78 11.62 -3.71
N VAL A 169 -5.90 10.62 -3.67
CA VAL A 169 -5.10 10.26 -2.48
C VAL A 169 -3.63 9.94 -2.79
N VAL A 170 -3.24 9.89 -4.06
CA VAL A 170 -1.87 9.49 -4.46
C VAL A 170 -0.86 10.64 -4.39
N LYS A 171 -1.33 11.89 -4.40
CA LYS A 171 -0.43 13.06 -4.43
C LYS A 171 0.55 13.10 -3.24
N PRO A 172 0.14 12.87 -1.98
CA PRO A 172 1.08 12.87 -0.87
C PRO A 172 2.16 11.79 -0.96
N LEU A 173 1.89 10.66 -1.62
CA LEU A 173 2.89 9.64 -1.89
C LEU A 173 3.97 10.16 -2.84
N PHE A 174 3.59 10.80 -3.94
CA PHE A 174 4.55 11.34 -4.91
C PHE A 174 5.32 12.54 -4.35
N ASP A 175 4.65 13.43 -3.61
CA ASP A 175 5.31 14.54 -2.93
C ASP A 175 6.34 14.02 -1.91
N TYR A 176 6.02 12.94 -1.19
CA TYR A 176 6.95 12.30 -0.27
C TYR A 176 8.16 11.68 -0.98
N ILE A 177 7.96 10.98 -2.10
CA ILE A 177 9.06 10.44 -2.90
C ILE A 177 9.94 11.57 -3.43
N GLU A 178 9.35 12.59 -4.05
CA GLU A 178 10.06 13.70 -4.70
C GLU A 178 10.84 14.56 -3.71
N LYS A 179 10.21 14.94 -2.59
CA LYS A 179 10.79 15.90 -1.63
C LYS A 179 11.64 15.23 -0.57
N THR A 180 11.30 13.99 -0.23
CA THR A 180 11.93 13.29 0.89
C THR A 180 12.90 12.22 0.41
N TRP A 181 12.46 11.29 -0.44
CA TRP A 181 13.28 10.13 -0.83
C TRP A 181 14.34 10.49 -1.87
N ALA A 182 13.96 11.03 -3.02
CA ALA A 182 14.88 11.21 -4.15
C ALA A 182 16.13 12.06 -3.80
N PRO A 183 16.02 13.19 -3.07
CA PRO A 183 17.19 13.99 -2.73
C PRO A 183 18.18 13.23 -1.83
N ARG A 184 17.69 12.48 -0.85
CA ARG A 184 18.53 11.70 0.09
C ARG A 184 19.02 10.41 -0.53
N GLY A 185 18.19 9.77 -1.35
CA GLY A 185 18.54 8.61 -2.12
C GLY A 185 19.64 8.90 -3.13
N SER A 186 19.80 10.14 -3.59
CA SER A 186 20.96 10.54 -4.42
C SER A 186 22.26 10.51 -3.62
N PHE A 187 22.23 10.94 -2.34
CA PHE A 187 23.36 10.77 -1.43
C PHE A 187 23.64 9.29 -1.14
N THR A 188 22.60 8.49 -0.87
CA THR A 188 22.74 7.03 -0.69
C THR A 188 23.36 6.36 -1.93
N ALA A 189 22.92 6.73 -3.13
CA ALA A 189 23.44 6.20 -4.39
C ALA A 189 24.94 6.50 -4.56
N GLN A 190 25.35 7.73 -4.26
CA GLN A 190 26.75 8.12 -4.34
C GLN A 190 27.59 7.45 -3.24
N TYR A 191 27.08 7.40 -2.01
CA TYR A 191 27.84 6.93 -0.86
C TYR A 191 28.01 5.41 -0.84
N LEU A 192 26.93 4.65 -1.09
CA LEU A 192 26.95 3.18 -1.04
C LEU A 192 27.38 2.54 -2.36
N TYR A 193 27.00 3.14 -3.50
CA TYR A 193 27.18 2.50 -4.81
C TYR A 193 28.11 3.26 -5.76
N ASN A 194 28.66 4.40 -5.34
CA ASN A 194 29.47 5.29 -6.19
C ASN A 194 28.74 5.71 -7.48
N ILE A 195 27.42 5.91 -7.39
CA ILE A 195 26.56 6.34 -8.50
C ILE A 195 26.28 7.84 -8.34
N SER A 196 26.73 8.64 -9.32
CA SER A 196 26.62 10.11 -9.28
C SER A 196 25.34 10.67 -9.91
N GLN A 197 24.50 9.82 -10.53
CA GLN A 197 23.25 10.22 -11.17
C GLN A 197 22.14 9.25 -10.82
N GLY A 198 21.01 9.79 -10.36
CA GLY A 198 19.86 9.02 -9.89
C GLY A 198 19.76 9.00 -8.37
N TRP A 199 18.92 8.11 -7.86
CA TRP A 199 18.67 7.93 -6.44
C TRP A 199 18.28 6.49 -6.16
N VAL A 200 18.48 6.04 -4.93
CA VAL A 200 18.10 4.70 -4.46
C VAL A 200 17.50 4.80 -3.07
N THR A 201 16.56 3.91 -2.77
CA THR A 201 16.07 3.66 -1.41
C THR A 201 15.98 2.16 -1.21
N HIS A 202 15.85 1.73 0.04
CA HIS A 202 15.74 0.31 0.40
C HIS A 202 14.34 -0.01 0.91
N ASP A 203 14.20 -1.00 1.78
CA ASP A 203 12.93 -1.51 2.26
C ASP A 203 12.18 -0.56 3.21
N GLU A 204 12.85 0.10 4.16
CA GLU A 204 12.18 0.89 5.22
C GLU A 204 12.56 2.37 5.25
N MET A 205 11.55 3.25 5.11
CA MET A 205 11.71 4.71 5.11
C MET A 205 10.94 5.35 6.27
N ASN A 206 11.48 6.45 6.81
CA ASN A 206 10.80 7.31 7.78
C ASN A 206 10.46 8.69 7.20
N ILE A 207 9.70 9.49 7.94
CA ILE A 207 9.26 10.84 7.52
C ILE A 207 10.40 11.83 7.24
N PHE A 208 11.64 11.50 7.61
CA PHE A 208 12.83 12.30 7.40
C PHE A 208 13.70 11.80 6.24
N GLY A 209 13.25 10.78 5.52
CA GLY A 209 13.90 10.23 4.34
C GLY A 209 15.13 9.39 4.62
N HIS A 210 15.03 8.50 5.61
CA HIS A 210 15.97 7.39 5.74
C HIS A 210 15.93 6.51 4.48
N THR A 211 16.95 6.63 3.61
CA THR A 211 17.03 5.89 2.33
C THR A 211 18.12 4.82 2.32
N GLY A 212 18.90 4.68 3.39
CA GLY A 212 19.91 3.62 3.54
C GLY A 212 19.30 2.30 4.03
N MET A 213 20.12 1.24 4.04
CA MET A 213 19.76 -0.05 4.63
C MET A 213 19.58 0.10 6.13
N LYS A 214 18.45 -0.36 6.69
CA LYS A 214 18.23 -0.33 8.13
C LYS A 214 19.17 -1.29 8.85
N GLN A 215 19.79 -0.83 9.94
CA GLN A 215 20.59 -1.64 10.85
C GLN A 215 19.94 -1.69 12.23
N GLY A 216 19.73 -2.89 12.79
CA GLY A 216 19.23 -3.10 14.15
C GLY A 216 17.98 -3.99 14.22
N GLY A 217 17.51 -4.32 15.43
CA GLY A 217 16.22 -5.01 15.64
C GLY A 217 16.13 -6.46 15.15
N GLY A 218 17.26 -7.11 14.85
CA GLY A 218 17.28 -8.45 14.25
C GLY A 218 17.12 -8.45 12.73
N THR A 219 17.08 -7.27 12.09
CA THR A 219 17.05 -7.13 10.63
C THR A 219 18.32 -7.74 10.01
N THR A 220 18.13 -8.61 9.03
CA THR A 220 19.21 -9.25 8.27
C THR A 220 19.40 -8.52 6.94
N SER A 221 20.54 -8.75 6.27
CA SER A 221 20.74 -8.24 4.90
C SER A 221 19.65 -8.72 3.94
N ALA A 222 19.07 -9.90 4.18
CA ALA A 222 17.98 -10.45 3.37
C ALA A 222 16.67 -9.63 3.44
N ALA A 223 16.50 -8.78 4.47
CA ALA A 223 15.39 -7.84 4.56
C ALA A 223 15.80 -6.42 4.17
N ALA A 224 16.94 -5.95 4.69
CA ALA A 224 17.36 -4.55 4.56
C ALA A 224 17.96 -4.16 3.20
N ASP A 225 18.58 -5.10 2.48
CA ASP A 225 19.21 -4.83 1.18
C ASP A 225 18.22 -5.08 0.05
N TYR A 226 17.37 -4.08 -0.21
CA TYR A 226 16.34 -4.13 -1.26
C TYR A 226 16.35 -2.85 -2.15
N PRO A 227 17.41 -2.64 -2.96
CA PRO A 227 17.60 -1.41 -3.74
C PRO A 227 16.64 -1.26 -4.94
N GLU A 228 15.67 -2.15 -5.11
CA GLU A 228 14.62 -2.11 -6.13
C GLU A 228 13.37 -1.33 -5.68
N ALA A 229 13.27 -0.96 -4.41
CA ALA A 229 12.09 -0.31 -3.84
C ALA A 229 11.65 0.95 -4.60
N ASN A 230 12.60 1.82 -4.95
CA ASN A 230 12.32 3.03 -5.73
C ASN A 230 11.80 2.70 -7.14
N ALA A 231 12.33 1.67 -7.79
CA ALA A 231 11.90 1.22 -9.10
C ALA A 231 10.46 0.68 -9.07
N TRP A 232 10.08 -0.05 -8.02
CA TRP A 232 8.69 -0.50 -7.86
C TRP A 232 7.73 0.68 -7.63
N MET A 233 8.11 1.63 -6.78
CA MET A 233 7.24 2.78 -6.44
C MET A 233 6.98 3.73 -7.62
N VAL A 234 7.77 3.65 -8.70
CA VAL A 234 7.51 4.40 -9.94
C VAL A 234 6.68 3.64 -10.97
N VAL A 235 6.40 2.33 -10.79
CA VAL A 235 5.52 1.57 -11.71
C VAL A 235 4.09 2.14 -11.80
N PRO A 236 3.44 2.61 -10.71
CA PRO A 236 2.12 3.23 -10.81
C PRO A 236 2.07 4.58 -11.57
N THR A 237 3.22 5.15 -11.99
CA THR A 237 3.31 6.55 -12.45
C THR A 237 3.06 6.79 -13.94
N HIS A 238 2.89 5.75 -14.76
CA HIS A 238 2.78 5.93 -16.21
C HIS A 238 1.49 6.65 -16.65
N SER A 239 0.47 6.75 -15.80
CA SER A 239 -0.80 7.41 -16.17
C SER A 239 -0.84 8.93 -15.94
N ARG A 240 0.10 9.53 -15.18
CA ARG A 240 0.00 10.96 -14.77
C ARG A 240 1.26 11.81 -14.96
N SER A 241 2.42 11.25 -15.31
CA SER A 241 3.66 12.02 -15.47
C SER A 241 3.80 12.69 -16.85
N SER A 242 3.03 13.76 -17.08
CA SER A 242 3.26 14.71 -18.20
C SER A 242 4.26 15.83 -17.84
N GLY A 243 5.15 15.56 -16.88
CA GLY A 243 6.18 16.49 -16.44
C GLY A 243 7.31 16.62 -17.46
N SER A 244 7.59 17.86 -17.88
CA SER A 244 8.71 18.18 -18.75
C SER A 244 10.04 17.97 -18.01
N TYR A 245 10.79 16.92 -18.35
CA TYR A 245 12.14 16.71 -17.84
C TYR A 245 13.17 17.54 -18.61
N SER A 246 14.04 18.24 -17.90
CA SER A 246 15.21 18.92 -18.45
C SER A 246 16.48 18.08 -18.23
N THR A 247 16.81 17.16 -19.15
CA THR A 247 18.16 16.62 -19.47
C THR A 247 18.05 15.85 -20.82
N PRO A 248 19.08 15.11 -21.30
CA PRO A 248 19.53 15.12 -22.71
C PRO A 248 18.42 14.74 -23.70
N SER A 249 18.57 15.10 -25.00
CA SER A 249 17.66 14.71 -26.09
C SER A 249 16.93 13.41 -25.73
N PRO A 250 15.61 13.42 -25.47
CA PRO A 250 14.89 12.28 -24.89
C PRO A 250 15.18 10.93 -25.58
N ARG A 251 15.59 11.00 -26.86
CA ARG A 251 16.04 9.87 -27.68
C ARG A 251 17.32 9.20 -27.15
N ASP A 252 18.34 9.92 -26.73
CA ASP A 252 19.62 9.35 -26.30
C ASP A 252 19.49 8.61 -24.96
N PHE A 253 18.77 9.21 -24.01
CA PHE A 253 18.46 8.55 -22.75
C PHE A 253 17.59 7.31 -22.97
N LEU A 254 16.53 7.43 -23.77
CA LEU A 254 15.67 6.30 -24.11
C LEU A 254 16.45 5.15 -24.79
N ASN A 255 17.36 5.48 -25.71
CA ASN A 255 18.22 4.48 -26.35
C ASN A 255 19.11 3.77 -25.32
N LYS A 256 19.72 4.50 -24.39
CA LYS A 256 20.50 3.89 -23.29
C LYS A 256 19.66 2.94 -22.45
N VAL A 257 18.44 3.34 -22.07
CA VAL A 257 17.50 2.50 -21.32
C VAL A 257 17.17 1.23 -22.11
N ARG A 258 16.83 1.35 -23.40
CA ARG A 258 16.54 0.21 -24.28
C ARG A 258 17.72 -0.74 -24.40
N THR A 259 18.93 -0.22 -24.62
CA THR A 259 20.15 -1.03 -24.69
C THR A 259 20.41 -1.78 -23.39
N LYS A 260 20.23 -1.13 -22.22
CA LYS A 260 20.41 -1.79 -20.92
C LYS A 260 19.33 -2.85 -20.68
N ARG A 261 18.06 -2.54 -20.93
CA ARG A 261 16.95 -3.51 -20.85
C ARG A 261 17.19 -4.74 -21.73
N ALA A 262 17.76 -4.57 -22.92
CA ALA A 262 18.09 -5.69 -23.80
C ALA A 262 19.13 -6.63 -23.19
N GLN A 263 20.11 -6.10 -22.44
CA GLN A 263 21.17 -6.86 -21.76
C GLN A 263 20.73 -7.51 -20.44
N MET A 264 19.64 -7.02 -19.83
CA MET A 264 19.14 -7.56 -18.58
C MET A 264 18.55 -8.96 -18.78
N ASP A 265 18.76 -9.80 -17.78
CA ASP A 265 17.92 -10.95 -17.55
C ASP A 265 16.45 -10.51 -17.47
N LYS A 266 15.57 -11.26 -18.12
CA LYS A 266 14.13 -10.97 -18.17
C LYS A 266 13.40 -11.43 -16.91
N GLY A 267 14.06 -12.21 -16.06
CA GLY A 267 13.53 -12.67 -14.77
C GLY A 267 12.47 -13.77 -14.90
N ILE A 268 12.35 -14.39 -16.08
CA ILE A 268 11.37 -15.45 -16.33
C ILE A 268 12.16 -16.68 -16.73
N HIS A 269 12.31 -17.59 -15.77
CA HIS A 269 12.98 -18.87 -15.91
C HIS A 269 12.08 -19.95 -15.31
N ILE A 270 11.95 -21.07 -16.01
CA ILE A 270 11.22 -22.24 -15.51
C ILE A 270 12.22 -23.19 -14.86
N GLY A 271 12.04 -23.44 -13.57
CA GLY A 271 12.92 -24.31 -12.79
C GLY A 271 12.63 -25.81 -12.94
N SER A 272 13.41 -26.65 -12.25
CA SER A 272 13.41 -28.12 -12.42
C SER A 272 12.08 -28.80 -12.11
N TRP A 273 11.23 -28.18 -11.29
CA TRP A 273 9.88 -28.68 -10.97
C TRP A 273 8.77 -27.83 -11.59
N GLY A 274 9.12 -26.98 -12.55
CA GLY A 274 8.17 -26.22 -13.36
C GLY A 274 7.75 -24.88 -12.77
N GLN A 275 8.37 -24.43 -11.68
CA GLN A 275 8.10 -23.16 -11.00
C GLN A 275 8.74 -21.96 -11.67
N LEU A 276 8.18 -20.78 -11.43
CA LEU A 276 8.87 -19.53 -11.77
C LEU A 276 9.99 -19.37 -10.76
N GLN A 277 11.24 -19.37 -11.22
CA GLN A 277 12.38 -19.28 -10.32
C GLN A 277 12.40 -17.93 -9.59
N GLU A 278 12.54 -17.99 -8.27
CA GLU A 278 12.79 -16.82 -7.44
C GLU A 278 14.23 -16.34 -7.55
N TRP A 279 15.15 -17.27 -7.78
CA TRP A 279 16.58 -17.02 -7.89
C TRP A 279 17.09 -17.29 -9.30
N LYS A 280 18.19 -16.65 -9.70
CA LYS A 280 18.83 -16.90 -11.00
C LYS A 280 19.38 -18.31 -11.16
N VAL A 281 19.58 -19.00 -10.05
CA VAL A 281 19.98 -20.40 -9.98
C VAL A 281 18.78 -21.16 -9.43
N ASP A 282 18.53 -22.34 -9.99
CA ASP A 282 17.43 -23.21 -9.56
C ASP A 282 17.66 -23.72 -8.13
N MET A 283 17.26 -22.92 -7.14
CA MET A 283 17.47 -23.20 -5.71
C MET A 283 16.20 -22.99 -4.88
N ASP A 284 15.07 -22.71 -5.54
CA ASP A 284 13.75 -22.70 -4.93
C ASP A 284 13.45 -24.04 -4.27
N SER A 285 12.85 -23.98 -3.08
CA SER A 285 12.38 -25.18 -2.38
C SER A 285 10.88 -25.36 -2.58
N PRO A 286 10.40 -26.53 -3.04
CA PRO A 286 8.97 -26.82 -3.18
C PRO A 286 8.22 -26.94 -1.84
N SER A 287 8.95 -26.90 -0.71
CA SER A 287 8.40 -26.90 0.65
C SER A 287 8.50 -25.54 1.34
N ASP A 288 8.99 -24.50 0.65
CA ASP A 288 9.05 -23.16 1.21
C ASP A 288 7.65 -22.52 1.22
N THR A 289 7.24 -22.09 2.41
CA THR A 289 5.93 -21.46 2.67
C THR A 289 6.06 -20.00 3.05
N HIS A 290 7.20 -19.38 2.75
CA HIS A 290 7.45 -17.96 3.02
C HIS A 290 6.36 -17.05 2.44
N ARG A 291 5.94 -16.04 3.23
CA ARG A 291 4.84 -15.13 2.89
C ARG A 291 5.09 -14.22 1.70
N HIS A 292 6.35 -13.87 1.43
CA HIS A 292 6.67 -13.02 0.28
C HIS A 292 6.70 -13.85 -1.01
N LEU A 293 6.08 -13.32 -2.05
CA LEU A 293 6.11 -13.86 -3.41
C LEU A 293 6.74 -12.85 -4.37
N SER A 294 7.89 -12.29 -3.99
CA SER A 294 8.51 -11.15 -4.68
C SER A 294 8.80 -11.43 -6.16
N HIS A 295 9.17 -12.66 -6.50
CA HIS A 295 9.39 -13.11 -7.88
C HIS A 295 8.12 -13.14 -8.73
N LEU A 296 6.92 -13.07 -8.11
CA LEU A 296 5.64 -12.97 -8.80
C LEU A 296 5.20 -11.52 -9.06
N VAL A 297 6.04 -10.51 -8.84
CA VAL A 297 5.67 -9.10 -9.13
C VAL A 297 5.27 -8.88 -10.60
N GLY A 298 5.80 -9.71 -11.52
CA GLY A 298 5.42 -9.70 -12.94
C GLY A 298 4.03 -10.27 -13.23
N LEU A 299 3.45 -11.02 -12.28
CA LEU A 299 2.04 -11.38 -12.25
C LEU A 299 1.25 -10.12 -11.84
N TYR A 300 1.41 -9.69 -10.59
CA TYR A 300 0.71 -8.52 -10.04
C TYR A 300 1.67 -7.71 -9.13
N LEU A 301 1.76 -6.38 -9.21
CA LEU A 301 1.04 -5.44 -10.09
C LEU A 301 1.62 -5.31 -11.51
N GLY A 302 2.70 -6.02 -11.84
CA GLY A 302 3.28 -5.98 -13.16
C GLY A 302 2.40 -6.62 -14.23
N TYR A 303 2.91 -6.67 -15.45
CA TYR A 303 2.24 -7.33 -16.59
C TYR A 303 3.17 -8.30 -17.32
N ALA A 304 4.39 -8.51 -16.84
CA ALA A 304 5.39 -9.30 -17.55
C ALA A 304 4.98 -10.77 -17.73
N ILE A 305 4.11 -11.29 -16.85
CA ILE A 305 3.55 -12.64 -16.93
C ILE A 305 2.13 -12.62 -17.51
N THR A 306 1.23 -11.77 -17.01
CA THR A 306 -0.17 -11.72 -17.49
C THR A 306 -0.32 -11.17 -18.90
N GLY A 307 0.56 -10.27 -19.31
CA GLY A 307 0.69 -9.77 -20.66
C GLY A 307 1.86 -10.41 -21.40
N TYR A 308 2.28 -11.62 -21.03
CA TYR A 308 3.46 -12.25 -21.63
C TYR A 308 3.30 -12.39 -23.15
N ASP A 309 4.20 -11.73 -23.88
CA ASP A 309 4.38 -11.78 -25.31
C ASP A 309 5.86 -12.09 -25.60
N PRO A 310 6.18 -13.22 -26.25
CA PRO A 310 7.57 -13.56 -26.58
C PRO A 310 8.32 -12.42 -27.31
N ALA A 311 7.63 -11.61 -28.11
CA ALA A 311 8.23 -10.47 -28.83
C ALA A 311 8.59 -9.29 -27.90
N VAL A 312 7.89 -9.15 -26.77
CA VAL A 312 8.10 -8.08 -25.77
C VAL A 312 9.10 -8.51 -24.71
N GLN A 313 8.92 -9.69 -24.11
CA GLN A 313 9.79 -10.17 -23.04
C GLN A 313 11.13 -10.68 -23.59
N GLN A 314 11.14 -11.36 -24.74
CA GLN A 314 12.36 -11.88 -25.38
C GLN A 314 13.22 -12.70 -24.41
N THR A 315 12.61 -13.64 -23.70
CA THR A 315 13.34 -14.59 -22.84
C THR A 315 14.23 -15.48 -23.71
N ARG A 316 15.33 -15.99 -23.14
CA ARG A 316 16.31 -16.79 -23.90
C ARG A 316 15.69 -18.08 -24.45
N GLU A 317 14.77 -18.66 -23.69
CA GLU A 317 14.09 -19.93 -23.95
C GLU A 317 12.84 -19.75 -24.81
N ASN A 318 12.40 -18.49 -25.02
CA ASN A 318 11.26 -18.11 -25.86
C ASN A 318 9.99 -18.90 -25.52
N TYR A 319 9.55 -18.79 -24.27
CA TYR A 319 8.36 -19.46 -23.75
C TYR A 319 7.08 -19.01 -24.46
N THR A 320 6.03 -19.79 -24.34
CA THR A 320 4.66 -19.38 -24.69
C THR A 320 3.99 -18.69 -23.51
N HIS A 321 2.96 -17.89 -23.79
CA HIS A 321 2.10 -17.31 -22.75
C HIS A 321 1.55 -18.38 -21.78
N LYS A 322 1.17 -19.55 -22.31
CA LYS A 322 0.66 -20.67 -21.51
C LYS A 322 1.72 -21.21 -20.54
N GLU A 323 2.98 -21.33 -20.96
CA GLU A 323 4.08 -21.77 -20.10
C GLU A 323 4.39 -20.73 -19.00
N ALA A 324 4.40 -19.44 -19.36
CA ALA A 324 4.58 -18.34 -18.39
C ALA A 324 3.49 -18.35 -17.28
N ILE A 325 2.24 -18.63 -17.63
CA ILE A 325 1.14 -18.74 -16.64
C ILE A 325 1.23 -20.05 -15.84
N ALA A 326 1.57 -21.17 -16.48
CA ALA A 326 1.70 -22.46 -15.80
C ALA A 326 2.80 -22.42 -14.73
N THR A 327 3.90 -21.72 -14.99
CA THR A 327 5.02 -21.66 -14.06
C THR A 327 4.70 -20.91 -12.76
N VAL A 328 3.91 -19.83 -12.86
CA VAL A 328 3.34 -19.13 -11.69
C VAL A 328 2.34 -20.01 -10.94
N THR A 329 1.51 -20.77 -11.67
CA THR A 329 0.57 -21.71 -11.05
C THR A 329 1.30 -22.74 -10.20
N ASN A 330 2.41 -23.28 -10.69
CA ASN A 330 3.24 -24.22 -9.94
C ASN A 330 3.85 -23.54 -8.70
N SER A 331 4.43 -22.34 -8.84
CA SER A 331 4.94 -21.58 -7.67
C SER A 331 3.85 -21.38 -6.60
N LEU A 332 2.64 -20.99 -6.98
CA LEU A 332 1.53 -20.76 -6.06
C LEU A 332 1.02 -22.04 -5.38
N ILE A 333 0.92 -23.16 -6.10
CA ILE A 333 0.53 -24.45 -5.51
C ILE A 333 1.51 -24.85 -4.40
N HIS A 334 2.81 -24.67 -4.64
CA HIS A 334 3.87 -25.09 -3.71
C HIS A 334 4.06 -24.16 -2.51
N ARG A 335 3.82 -22.85 -2.69
CA ARG A 335 3.74 -21.88 -1.58
C ARG A 335 2.55 -22.15 -0.64
N GLY A 336 1.70 -23.10 -1.02
CA GLY A 336 0.55 -23.59 -0.28
C GLY A 336 -0.76 -23.08 -0.87
N ASN A 337 -1.84 -23.77 -0.54
CA ASN A 337 -3.21 -23.36 -0.86
C ASN A 337 -3.68 -22.11 -0.10
N GLY A 338 -2.78 -21.35 0.53
CA GLY A 338 -3.10 -20.19 1.39
C GLY A 338 -3.73 -20.50 2.72
N THR A 339 -3.64 -21.73 3.22
CA THR A 339 -4.13 -22.07 4.57
C THR A 339 -3.03 -22.17 5.61
N GLY A 340 -1.78 -21.87 5.24
CA GLY A 340 -0.68 -21.69 6.18
C GLY A 340 -0.73 -20.29 6.82
N PRO A 341 -0.17 -20.10 8.02
CA PRO A 341 -0.21 -18.82 8.74
C PRO A 341 0.42 -17.63 7.98
N ASP A 342 1.13 -17.90 6.89
CA ASP A 342 1.93 -16.94 6.11
C ASP A 342 1.49 -16.84 4.62
N ALA A 343 0.52 -17.62 4.14
CA ALA A 343 0.31 -17.83 2.69
C ALA A 343 -0.81 -16.96 2.07
N ASP A 344 -0.72 -15.64 2.23
CA ASP A 344 -1.67 -14.69 1.62
C ASP A 344 -1.18 -14.21 0.25
N SER A 345 -1.54 -14.94 -0.80
CA SER A 345 -1.36 -14.47 -2.17
C SER A 345 -2.64 -14.44 -2.97
N TRP A 346 -2.87 -13.25 -3.50
CA TRP A 346 -4.08 -12.82 -4.19
C TRP A 346 -3.88 -13.00 -5.69
N GLY A 347 -4.48 -14.07 -6.19
CA GLY A 347 -5.33 -14.04 -7.37
C GLY A 347 -4.92 -13.19 -8.57
N GLN A 348 -4.23 -13.82 -9.52
CA GLN A 348 -4.34 -13.49 -10.94
C GLN A 348 -4.44 -14.73 -11.84
N LEU A 349 -4.55 -15.91 -11.25
CA LEU A 349 -4.96 -17.09 -12.00
C LEU A 349 -6.49 -17.03 -12.07
N ALA A 350 -7.05 -17.00 -13.28
CA ALA A 350 -8.48 -16.93 -13.58
C ALA A 350 -9.27 -18.16 -13.09
N ASN A 351 -9.15 -18.45 -11.80
CA ASN A 351 -9.83 -19.51 -11.08
C ASN A 351 -10.66 -18.85 -9.99
N ALA A 352 -11.91 -18.56 -10.33
CA ALA A 352 -12.88 -17.88 -9.50
C ALA A 352 -13.05 -18.52 -8.11
N SER A 353 -13.11 -19.85 -8.05
CA SER A 353 -13.28 -20.58 -6.79
C SER A 353 -12.06 -20.44 -5.87
N VAL A 354 -10.85 -20.55 -6.42
CA VAL A 354 -9.62 -20.37 -5.62
C VAL A 354 -9.49 -18.91 -5.19
N PHE A 355 -9.82 -17.96 -6.08
CA PHE A 355 -9.80 -16.53 -5.77
C PHE A 355 -10.72 -16.21 -4.58
N TYR A 356 -12.00 -16.58 -4.69
CA TYR A 356 -12.99 -16.30 -3.66
C TYR A 356 -12.70 -17.00 -2.33
N ARG A 357 -12.14 -18.22 -2.39
CA ARG A 357 -11.64 -18.90 -1.20
C ARG A 357 -10.57 -18.07 -0.48
N LYS A 358 -9.61 -17.50 -1.20
CA LYS A 358 -8.59 -16.61 -0.57
C LYS A 358 -9.22 -15.33 -0.04
N LEU A 359 -10.18 -14.76 -0.78
CA LEU A 359 -10.94 -13.58 -0.37
C LEU A 359 -11.65 -13.75 0.96
N SER A 360 -12.48 -14.77 1.02
CA SER A 360 -13.22 -15.12 2.23
C SER A 360 -12.30 -15.61 3.36
N TYR A 361 -11.25 -16.37 3.06
CA TYR A 361 -10.28 -16.82 4.06
C TYR A 361 -9.55 -15.67 4.75
N ALA A 362 -9.06 -14.70 3.97
CA ALA A 362 -8.41 -13.53 4.54
C ALA A 362 -9.37 -12.72 5.42
N LEU A 363 -10.63 -12.57 4.99
CA LEU A 363 -11.65 -11.88 5.80
C LEU A 363 -11.88 -12.60 7.13
N GLU A 364 -12.07 -13.92 7.10
CA GLU A 364 -12.26 -14.76 8.29
C GLU A 364 -11.07 -14.66 9.27
N ARG A 365 -9.83 -14.68 8.75
CA ARG A 365 -8.63 -14.88 9.58
C ARG A 365 -7.88 -13.61 9.95
N SER A 366 -7.91 -12.59 9.09
CA SER A 366 -6.92 -11.51 9.12
C SER A 366 -7.51 -10.14 9.41
N PHE A 367 -8.74 -10.04 9.91
CA PHE A 367 -9.37 -8.75 10.27
C PHE A 367 -9.94 -8.79 11.67
N ALA A 368 -9.82 -7.73 12.46
CA ALA A 368 -10.40 -7.61 13.80
C ALA A 368 -11.92 -7.31 13.77
N PRO A 369 -12.63 -7.35 14.92
CA PRO A 369 -14.06 -7.00 14.99
C PRO A 369 -14.42 -5.58 14.51
N ASN A 370 -13.45 -4.66 14.49
CA ASN A 370 -13.59 -3.31 13.91
C ASN A 370 -13.15 -3.24 12.43
N LEU A 371 -12.92 -4.39 11.81
CA LEU A 371 -12.43 -4.57 10.44
C LEU A 371 -11.02 -4.05 10.17
N PHE A 372 -10.20 -3.75 11.17
CA PHE A 372 -8.77 -3.50 10.94
C PHE A 372 -8.03 -4.80 10.61
N SER A 373 -7.21 -4.80 9.56
CA SER A 373 -6.41 -5.97 9.24
C SER A 373 -5.33 -6.24 10.28
N LEU A 374 -5.03 -7.52 10.47
CA LEU A 374 -4.12 -8.03 11.48
C LEU A 374 -2.96 -8.71 10.77
N TYR A 375 -1.73 -8.30 11.12
CA TYR A 375 -0.52 -8.99 10.66
C TYR A 375 -0.46 -10.45 11.13
N SER A 376 -0.96 -10.69 12.34
CA SER A 376 -1.12 -12.03 12.89
C SER A 376 -2.37 -12.10 13.75
N ALA A 377 -3.13 -13.19 13.63
CA ALA A 377 -4.29 -13.44 14.45
C ALA A 377 -3.91 -13.95 15.85
N GLY A 378 -4.75 -13.69 16.85
CA GLY A 378 -4.61 -14.22 18.21
C GLY A 378 -4.08 -13.22 19.24
N PRO A 379 -3.65 -13.68 20.43
CA PRO A 379 -3.12 -12.82 21.47
C PRO A 379 -1.90 -12.03 20.98
N GLY A 380 -1.92 -10.71 21.17
CA GLY A 380 -0.85 -9.83 20.67
C GLY A 380 -0.97 -9.46 19.20
N ALA A 381 -2.14 -9.66 18.57
CA ALA A 381 -2.41 -9.24 17.21
C ALA A 381 -1.99 -7.79 16.95
N ILE A 382 -1.28 -7.58 15.85
CA ILE A 382 -0.77 -6.28 15.44
C ILE A 382 -1.60 -5.77 14.28
N PHE A 383 -2.14 -4.56 14.42
CA PHE A 383 -2.76 -3.85 13.31
C PHE A 383 -1.71 -3.47 12.27
N GLN A 384 -1.95 -3.90 11.04
CA GLN A 384 -1.27 -3.42 9.83
C GLN A 384 -2.33 -3.14 8.78
N ILE A 385 -2.29 -1.96 8.17
CA ILE A 385 -3.37 -1.47 7.31
C ILE A 385 -3.32 -1.99 5.88
N ASP A 386 -2.17 -2.50 5.45
CA ASP A 386 -1.93 -2.93 4.08
C ASP A 386 -2.99 -3.92 3.58
N ALA A 387 -3.36 -4.95 4.37
CA ALA A 387 -4.40 -5.90 3.96
C ALA A 387 -5.82 -5.31 3.90
N ASN A 388 -6.17 -4.24 4.61
CA ASN A 388 -7.42 -3.48 4.37
C ASN A 388 -7.46 -2.92 2.95
N PHE A 389 -6.32 -2.45 2.46
CA PHE A 389 -6.15 -1.88 1.12
C PHE A 389 -6.00 -2.98 0.07
N GLY A 390 -5.24 -4.02 0.38
CA GLY A 390 -5.07 -5.22 -0.43
C GLY A 390 -6.39 -5.94 -0.69
N PHE A 391 -7.26 -6.06 0.32
CA PHE A 391 -8.60 -6.66 0.15
C PHE A 391 -9.43 -5.89 -0.89
N ALA A 392 -9.45 -4.56 -0.80
CA ALA A 392 -10.20 -3.73 -1.75
C ALA A 392 -9.64 -3.87 -3.18
N ALA A 393 -8.32 -3.93 -3.32
CA ALA A 393 -7.66 -4.14 -4.60
C ALA A 393 -7.92 -5.54 -5.17
N ALA A 394 -7.82 -6.58 -4.35
CA ALA A 394 -8.09 -7.95 -4.73
C ALA A 394 -9.54 -8.10 -5.21
N LEU A 395 -10.51 -7.62 -4.42
CA LEU A 395 -11.92 -7.67 -4.80
C LEU A 395 -12.17 -6.99 -6.16
N LEU A 396 -11.55 -5.84 -6.43
CA LEU A 396 -11.65 -5.21 -7.76
C LEU A 396 -11.01 -6.05 -8.86
N ASN A 397 -9.86 -6.66 -8.58
CA ASN A 397 -9.16 -7.52 -9.53
C ASN A 397 -9.96 -8.78 -9.90
N ASP A 398 -10.93 -9.18 -9.07
CA ASP A 398 -11.91 -10.24 -9.38
C ASP A 398 -12.95 -9.79 -10.42
N LEU A 399 -13.31 -8.51 -10.36
CA LEU A 399 -14.39 -7.92 -11.13
C LEU A 399 -13.91 -7.27 -12.44
N ILE A 400 -12.74 -6.66 -12.43
CA ILE A 400 -12.16 -5.94 -13.56
C ILE A 400 -10.64 -6.13 -13.52
N GLN A 401 -10.07 -6.62 -14.62
CA GLN A 401 -8.63 -6.63 -14.84
C GLN A 401 -8.26 -5.77 -16.04
N VAL A 402 -7.24 -4.95 -15.85
CA VAL A 402 -6.70 -4.07 -16.88
C VAL A 402 -5.17 -4.18 -16.84
N PRO A 403 -4.60 -5.28 -17.37
CA PRO A 403 -3.15 -5.43 -17.42
C PRO A 403 -2.53 -4.30 -18.23
N ASP A 404 -1.37 -3.82 -17.76
CA ASP A 404 -0.61 -2.81 -18.49
C ASP A 404 0.03 -3.42 -19.75
N VAL A 405 0.44 -2.56 -20.68
CA VAL A 405 1.00 -2.94 -21.98
C VAL A 405 2.36 -2.28 -22.21
N ALA A 406 3.17 -2.87 -23.09
CA ALA A 406 4.53 -2.40 -23.33
C ALA A 406 4.59 -1.07 -24.10
N SER A 407 3.57 -0.78 -24.90
CA SER A 407 3.45 0.44 -25.70
C SER A 407 2.01 0.93 -25.73
N THR A 408 1.83 2.25 -25.79
CA THR A 408 0.51 2.88 -26.00
C THR A 408 -0.13 2.54 -27.36
N SER A 409 0.64 1.95 -28.28
CA SER A 409 0.15 1.43 -29.56
C SER A 409 -0.41 0.01 -29.47
N ASP A 410 -0.14 -0.70 -28.37
CA ASP A 410 -0.56 -2.08 -28.19
C ASP A 410 -2.05 -2.14 -27.82
N VAL A 411 -2.68 -3.29 -28.07
CA VAL A 411 -4.09 -3.49 -27.75
C VAL A 411 -4.26 -3.51 -26.22
N TYR A 412 -5.05 -2.57 -25.71
CA TYR A 412 -5.38 -2.48 -24.30
C TYR A 412 -6.67 -3.26 -24.02
N ASN A 413 -6.55 -4.39 -23.31
CA ASN A 413 -7.68 -5.28 -23.03
C ASN A 413 -8.29 -4.97 -21.65
N PHE A 414 -9.62 -4.90 -21.63
CA PHE A 414 -10.41 -4.81 -20.41
C PHE A 414 -11.11 -6.13 -20.19
N PHE A 415 -10.76 -6.83 -19.12
CA PHE A 415 -11.43 -8.07 -18.73
C PHE A 415 -12.49 -7.75 -17.70
N ILE A 416 -13.74 -8.09 -18.02
CA ILE A 416 -14.90 -7.87 -17.15
C ILE A 416 -15.28 -9.21 -16.54
N LEU A 417 -15.40 -9.24 -15.22
CA LEU A 417 -15.68 -10.41 -14.39
C LEU A 417 -14.72 -11.59 -14.67
N PRO A 418 -13.39 -11.36 -14.72
CA PRO A 418 -12.41 -12.37 -15.08
C PRO A 418 -12.36 -13.56 -14.11
N ALA A 419 -12.74 -13.36 -12.85
CA ALA A 419 -12.71 -14.40 -11.82
C ALA A 419 -13.95 -14.40 -10.91
N LEU A 420 -15.07 -13.83 -11.35
CA LEU A 420 -16.29 -13.76 -10.54
C LEU A 420 -16.73 -15.17 -10.05
N PRO A 421 -16.85 -15.40 -8.72
CA PRO A 421 -17.32 -16.67 -8.18
C PRO A 421 -18.73 -17.01 -8.64
N ALA A 422 -19.00 -18.30 -8.78
CA ALA A 422 -20.36 -18.79 -9.04
C ALA A 422 -21.27 -18.46 -7.85
N SER A 423 -22.49 -18.03 -8.17
CA SER A 423 -23.53 -17.62 -7.20
C SER A 423 -24.00 -18.73 -6.28
#